data_AF-A0A7X6CJ19-F1
#
_entry.id   AF-A0A7X6CJ19-F1
#
_cell.length_a   1.000
_cell.length_b   1.000
_cell.length_c   1.000
_cell.angle_alpha   90.00
_cell.angle_beta   90.00
_cell.angle_gamma   90.00
#
_symmetry.space_group_name_H-M   'P 1'
#
loop_
_entity.id
_entity.type
_entity.pdbx_description
1 polymer ?
#
loop_
_entity_poly.entity_id
_entity_poly.type
_entity_poly.pdbx_seq_one_letter_code
_entity_poly.pdbx_strand_id
1 'polypeptide(L)'
;MSKFSDKIRSVRTQLGKLFKPSLAFARIVLIASAVVTVPLIAVRQVGILESAELSAYDLMLRLRPDESPDPRLLIVGITESDIQRLRQWPISDGKIAEILQKLEAMQPRVIGLDILRDVPQGEGRSELTALLQKSDRIIGVCLVTDGSTDNPGSPPPPGISKDSFGFADFSVDRGGILRRALLFMKPPAIDVNPSEKHPCNDSSEVLFSFNLRLALRYLQSEGINPKLDANQSLWLGSTQIKQLADNEGGYKNADVRGYQVLINYRSRRQPANQVRLTDVLEGKIDPNLVKDKIVLIGYTTETVKDLFYTPYSAGKQKNQFMPGIVAHAQVVSQLLSAVLDQRPLFWFWPEWAEILWISGWSIVGGTLAWRIAHPARLALAYLAMLGVCCGISFGIFLSGGWLPAVAPSLALIVTGSSIVSADRFNKSAYGQAISKKVKQVFKIEINEQQKDDEVEEVLNKASIEKLKKVREEFKTSHKEAPATEPYQIPELNVGSPEPSKAQTSPEDLSPELAKTQSLPEDFSPATVGSSDSSKTQSMPEDYLAQLHQKAKEYKHRSPLVRSNHPQTDVPTNTNGSPSSGETQPDEDLERSLQAKAQKIRERREAAKREARKSQDLPETED
;
A
#
# COMPACT_ATOMS: atom_id res chain seq x y z
N MET A 1 -64.59 -14.40 -1.77
CA MET A 1 -63.32 -13.76 -1.32
C MET A 1 -62.64 -14.49 -0.14
N SER A 2 -63.35 -15.14 0.80
CA SER A 2 -62.73 -15.79 1.98
C SER A 2 -61.61 -16.79 1.67
N LYS A 3 -61.85 -17.78 0.78
CA LYS A 3 -60.86 -18.81 0.41
C LYS A 3 -59.51 -18.28 -0.11
N PHE A 4 -59.44 -17.02 -0.56
CA PHE A 4 -58.19 -16.38 -1.00
C PHE A 4 -57.45 -15.70 0.17
N SER A 5 -58.19 -15.04 1.08
CA SER A 5 -57.66 -14.52 2.36
C SER A 5 -56.98 -15.63 3.16
N ASP A 6 -57.62 -16.79 3.29
CA ASP A 6 -57.13 -17.85 4.17
C ASP A 6 -55.88 -18.54 3.58
N LYS A 7 -55.79 -18.63 2.25
CA LYS A 7 -54.60 -19.12 1.54
C LYS A 7 -53.42 -18.14 1.64
N ILE A 8 -53.67 -16.83 1.59
CA ILE A 8 -52.63 -15.81 1.88
C ILE A 8 -52.20 -15.88 3.35
N ARG A 9 -53.14 -16.10 4.28
CA ARG A 9 -52.86 -16.20 5.72
C ARG A 9 -52.06 -17.48 6.05
N SER A 10 -52.35 -18.61 5.40
CA SER A 10 -51.57 -19.85 5.54
C SER A 10 -50.16 -19.71 4.96
N VAL A 11 -50.02 -19.09 3.78
CA VAL A 11 -48.70 -18.82 3.18
C VAL A 11 -47.88 -17.86 4.05
N ARG A 12 -48.49 -16.79 4.58
CA ARG A 12 -47.81 -15.83 5.50
C ARG A 12 -47.38 -16.49 6.82
N THR A 13 -48.14 -17.46 7.32
CA THR A 13 -47.78 -18.22 8.54
C THR A 13 -46.77 -19.35 8.26
N GLN A 14 -46.75 -19.94 7.07
CA GLN A 14 -45.71 -20.88 6.63
C GLN A 14 -44.37 -20.16 6.37
N LEU A 15 -44.35 -19.02 5.66
CA LEU A 15 -43.14 -18.18 5.57
C LEU A 15 -42.70 -17.70 6.96
N GLY A 16 -43.65 -17.29 7.82
CA GLY A 16 -43.35 -16.90 9.20
C GLY A 16 -42.71 -18.01 10.04
N LYS A 17 -42.98 -19.29 9.77
CA LYS A 17 -42.31 -20.43 10.44
C LYS A 17 -40.93 -20.75 9.84
N LEU A 18 -40.70 -20.50 8.56
CA LEU A 18 -39.37 -20.63 7.93
C LEU A 18 -38.39 -19.52 8.36
N PHE A 19 -38.89 -18.31 8.63
CA PHE A 19 -38.06 -17.16 9.04
C PHE A 19 -37.95 -16.93 10.55
N LYS A 20 -38.80 -17.52 11.39
CA LYS A 20 -38.65 -17.42 12.86
C LYS A 20 -37.30 -17.94 13.42
N PRO A 21 -36.73 -19.06 12.93
CA PRO A 21 -35.37 -19.46 13.32
C PRO A 21 -34.26 -18.68 12.61
N SER A 22 -34.54 -17.77 11.66
CA SER A 22 -33.46 -17.04 10.98
C SER A 22 -32.92 -15.86 11.81
N LEU A 23 -33.76 -15.19 12.60
CA LEU A 23 -33.36 -13.95 13.28
C LEU A 23 -32.40 -14.17 14.45
N ALA A 24 -32.63 -15.19 15.28
CA ALA A 24 -31.75 -15.54 16.40
C ALA A 24 -30.37 -16.00 15.90
N PHE A 25 -30.33 -16.81 14.84
CA PHE A 25 -29.08 -17.29 14.26
C PHE A 25 -28.33 -16.20 13.47
N ALA A 26 -29.04 -15.30 12.78
CA ALA A 26 -28.43 -14.11 12.19
C ALA A 26 -27.74 -13.23 13.24
N ARG A 27 -28.34 -13.07 14.43
CA ARG A 27 -27.68 -12.39 15.57
C ARG A 27 -26.40 -13.11 16.01
N ILE A 28 -26.42 -14.44 16.12
CA ILE A 28 -25.22 -15.23 16.47
C ILE A 28 -24.11 -15.04 15.43
N VAL A 29 -24.43 -15.11 14.13
CA VAL A 29 -23.46 -14.89 13.05
C VAL A 29 -22.89 -13.47 13.10
N LEU A 30 -23.73 -12.45 13.29
CA LEU A 30 -23.29 -11.05 13.38
C LEU A 30 -22.40 -10.79 14.62
N ILE A 31 -22.77 -11.34 15.78
CA ILE A 31 -21.97 -11.23 17.01
C ILE A 31 -20.62 -11.95 16.82
N ALA A 32 -20.62 -13.19 16.32
CA ALA A 32 -19.38 -13.93 16.06
C ALA A 32 -18.50 -13.22 15.02
N SER A 33 -19.11 -12.60 14.00
CA SER A 33 -18.38 -11.83 12.99
C SER A 33 -17.72 -10.61 13.62
N ALA A 34 -18.44 -9.82 14.42
CA ALA A 34 -17.90 -8.65 15.12
C ALA A 34 -16.78 -9.04 16.10
N VAL A 35 -16.96 -10.12 16.86
CA VAL A 35 -15.98 -10.65 17.83
C VAL A 35 -14.69 -11.11 17.16
N VAL A 36 -14.72 -11.55 15.90
CA VAL A 36 -13.49 -11.90 15.13
C VAL A 36 -12.92 -10.70 14.39
N THR A 37 -13.77 -9.89 13.75
CA THR A 37 -13.34 -8.75 12.94
C THR A 37 -12.65 -7.67 13.76
N VAL A 38 -13.11 -7.37 14.99
CA VAL A 38 -12.46 -6.34 15.84
C VAL A 38 -11.02 -6.70 16.23
N PRO A 39 -10.72 -7.89 16.79
CA PRO A 39 -9.34 -8.34 17.01
C PRO A 39 -8.52 -8.43 15.73
N LEU A 40 -9.12 -8.89 14.62
CA LEU A 40 -8.40 -9.01 13.35
C LEU A 40 -8.00 -7.64 12.77
N ILE A 41 -8.85 -6.62 12.92
CA ILE A 41 -8.50 -5.23 12.60
C ILE A 41 -7.36 -4.77 13.52
N ALA A 42 -7.42 -5.02 14.83
CA ALA A 42 -6.34 -4.64 15.75
C ALA A 42 -4.99 -5.31 15.37
N VAL A 43 -5.00 -6.61 15.07
CA VAL A 43 -3.84 -7.37 14.55
C VAL A 43 -3.33 -6.78 13.22
N ARG A 44 -4.24 -6.32 12.34
CA ARG A 44 -3.87 -5.61 11.12
C ARG A 44 -3.23 -4.24 11.44
N GLN A 45 -3.74 -3.44 12.38
CA GLN A 45 -3.18 -2.12 12.67
C GLN A 45 -1.78 -2.15 13.28
N VAL A 46 -1.45 -3.18 14.05
CA VAL A 46 -0.08 -3.37 14.58
C VAL A 46 0.89 -4.00 13.56
N GLY A 47 0.49 -4.15 12.29
CA GLY A 47 1.36 -4.59 11.19
C GLY A 47 1.65 -6.09 11.12
N ILE A 48 1.04 -6.93 11.97
CA ILE A 48 1.31 -8.38 11.99
C ILE A 48 0.98 -9.07 10.65
N LEU A 49 -0.02 -8.57 9.92
CA LEU A 49 -0.42 -9.10 8.61
C LEU A 49 0.33 -8.50 7.41
N GLU A 50 1.11 -7.43 7.60
CA GLU A 50 1.74 -6.65 6.52
C GLU A 50 2.60 -7.53 5.59
N SER A 51 3.48 -8.35 6.16
CA SER A 51 4.35 -9.26 5.39
C SER A 51 3.56 -10.25 4.51
N ALA A 52 2.41 -10.70 4.99
CA ALA A 52 1.55 -11.61 4.24
C ALA A 52 0.78 -10.88 3.12
N GLU A 53 0.26 -9.67 3.38
CA GLU A 53 -0.40 -8.85 2.36
C GLU A 53 0.59 -8.39 1.27
N LEU A 54 1.83 -8.05 1.63
CA LEU A 54 2.90 -7.74 0.67
C LEU A 54 3.33 -8.97 -0.14
N SER A 55 3.35 -10.16 0.48
CA SER A 55 3.59 -11.42 -0.24
C SER A 55 2.46 -11.76 -1.22
N ALA A 56 1.21 -11.42 -0.87
CA ALA A 56 0.05 -11.55 -1.75
C ALA A 56 0.10 -10.51 -2.91
N TYR A 57 0.46 -9.26 -2.62
CA TYR A 57 0.73 -8.23 -3.63
C TYR A 57 1.79 -8.68 -4.64
N ASP A 58 2.91 -9.23 -4.18
CA ASP A 58 3.96 -9.75 -5.07
C ASP A 58 3.48 -10.92 -5.93
N LEU A 59 2.60 -11.78 -5.38
CA LEU A 59 1.99 -12.86 -6.15
C LEU A 59 1.05 -12.31 -7.22
N MET A 60 0.24 -11.30 -6.91
CA MET A 60 -0.64 -10.64 -7.89
C MET A 60 0.16 -9.95 -9.01
N LEU A 61 1.31 -9.32 -8.70
CA LEU A 61 2.25 -8.83 -9.73
C LEU A 61 2.81 -9.97 -10.59
N ARG A 62 3.25 -11.09 -9.98
CA ARG A 62 3.77 -12.26 -10.71
C ARG A 62 2.74 -12.97 -11.58
N LEU A 63 1.45 -12.86 -11.26
CA LEU A 63 0.33 -13.45 -12.00
C LEU A 63 -0.17 -12.55 -13.15
N ARG A 64 0.18 -11.26 -13.17
CA ARG A 64 -0.16 -10.35 -14.26
C ARG A 64 0.68 -10.71 -15.52
N PRO A 65 0.11 -10.67 -16.73
CA PRO A 65 0.90 -10.75 -17.96
C PRO A 65 1.88 -9.58 -18.09
N ASP A 66 3.02 -9.81 -18.73
CA ASP A 66 3.97 -8.75 -19.08
C ASP A 66 3.39 -7.85 -20.19
N GLU A 67 3.49 -6.54 -20.04
CA GLU A 67 3.20 -5.58 -21.12
C GLU A 67 4.37 -5.52 -22.12
N SER A 68 4.08 -5.14 -23.37
CA SER A 68 5.12 -4.93 -24.39
C SER A 68 6.10 -3.82 -23.99
N PRO A 69 7.39 -3.89 -24.40
CA PRO A 69 8.37 -2.85 -24.09
C PRO A 69 7.89 -1.45 -24.50
N ASP A 70 8.17 -0.44 -23.67
CA ASP A 70 7.80 0.95 -23.93
C ASP A 70 8.59 1.48 -25.15
N PRO A 71 7.93 1.88 -26.24
CA PRO A 71 8.60 2.29 -27.46
C PRO A 71 9.31 3.64 -27.34
N ARG A 72 9.04 4.42 -26.27
CA ARG A 72 9.65 5.73 -25.98
C ARG A 72 11.02 5.62 -25.28
N LEU A 73 11.38 4.42 -24.82
CA LEU A 73 12.57 4.16 -24.02
C LEU A 73 13.57 3.24 -24.73
N LEU A 74 14.86 3.50 -24.52
CA LEU A 74 15.97 2.61 -24.87
C LEU A 74 16.90 2.45 -23.67
N ILE A 75 17.27 1.22 -23.32
CA ILE A 75 18.32 0.94 -22.34
C ILE A 75 19.62 0.60 -23.08
N VAL A 76 20.69 1.33 -22.77
CA VAL A 76 22.07 1.02 -23.18
C VAL A 76 22.73 0.35 -21.98
N GLY A 77 22.65 -0.98 -21.95
CA GLY A 77 23.16 -1.78 -20.84
C GLY A 77 24.67 -2.02 -20.97
N ILE A 78 25.41 -1.74 -19.91
CA ILE A 78 26.81 -2.15 -19.78
C ILE A 78 26.83 -3.55 -19.18
N THR A 79 27.09 -4.55 -20.02
CA THR A 79 27.11 -5.97 -19.66
C THR A 79 28.52 -6.45 -19.30
N GLU A 80 28.61 -7.64 -18.70
CA GLU A 80 29.91 -8.29 -18.48
C GLU A 80 30.68 -8.49 -19.79
N SER A 81 29.96 -8.79 -20.88
CA SER A 81 30.59 -8.94 -22.19
C SER A 81 31.19 -7.64 -22.72
N ASP A 82 30.64 -6.48 -22.36
CA ASP A 82 31.21 -5.17 -22.72
C ASP A 82 32.51 -4.93 -21.94
N ILE A 83 32.51 -5.22 -20.63
CA ILE A 83 33.69 -5.08 -19.75
C ILE A 83 34.84 -5.96 -20.25
N GLN A 84 34.57 -7.24 -20.51
CA GLN A 84 35.59 -8.19 -20.98
C GLN A 84 36.09 -7.86 -22.38
N ARG A 85 35.22 -7.35 -23.27
CA ARG A 85 35.59 -6.93 -24.63
C ARG A 85 36.41 -5.65 -24.65
N LEU A 86 36.06 -4.69 -23.81
CA LEU A 86 36.80 -3.42 -23.63
C LEU A 86 38.04 -3.57 -22.75
N ARG A 87 38.19 -4.71 -22.06
CA ARG A 87 39.24 -5.03 -21.08
C ARG A 87 39.42 -3.94 -20.02
N GLN A 88 38.33 -3.36 -19.55
CA GLN A 88 38.38 -2.18 -18.71
C GLN A 88 37.22 -2.14 -17.71
N TRP A 89 37.57 -1.97 -16.44
CA TRP A 89 36.65 -1.77 -15.32
C TRP A 89 37.29 -0.83 -14.28
N PRO A 90 36.62 0.24 -13.84
CA PRO A 90 35.39 0.83 -14.41
C PRO A 90 35.59 1.34 -15.85
N ILE A 91 34.50 1.58 -16.58
CA ILE A 91 34.56 2.23 -17.90
C ILE A 91 35.10 3.66 -17.73
N SER A 92 36.06 4.10 -18.55
CA SER A 92 36.64 5.45 -18.42
C SER A 92 35.72 6.58 -18.88
N ASP A 93 36.01 7.77 -18.38
CA ASP A 93 35.33 9.01 -18.72
C ASP A 93 35.33 9.29 -20.24
N GLY A 94 36.46 9.05 -20.92
CA GLY A 94 36.57 9.21 -22.37
C GLY A 94 35.64 8.28 -23.16
N LYS A 95 35.45 7.03 -22.70
CA LYS A 95 34.48 6.09 -23.33
C LYS A 95 33.03 6.48 -23.03
N ILE A 96 32.76 7.08 -21.87
CA ILE A 96 31.45 7.66 -21.57
C ILE A 96 31.20 8.93 -22.43
N ALA A 97 32.20 9.79 -22.62
CA ALA A 97 32.10 10.93 -23.52
C ALA A 97 31.87 10.49 -24.98
N GLU A 98 32.59 9.46 -25.46
CA GLU A 98 32.41 8.92 -26.80
C GLU A 98 30.99 8.38 -27.03
N ILE A 99 30.44 7.57 -26.11
CA ILE A 99 29.09 7.03 -26.29
C ILE A 99 28.01 8.11 -26.18
N LEU A 100 28.17 9.09 -25.28
CA LEU A 100 27.27 10.23 -25.17
C LEU A 100 27.27 11.06 -26.46
N GLN A 101 28.44 11.37 -27.04
CA GLN A 101 28.54 12.07 -28.33
C GLN A 101 27.86 11.31 -29.47
N LYS A 102 28.09 9.99 -29.58
CA LYS A 102 27.43 9.14 -30.59
C LYS A 102 25.91 9.12 -30.42
N LEU A 103 25.42 9.05 -29.19
CA LEU A 103 23.99 9.08 -28.91
C LEU A 103 23.39 10.46 -29.19
N GLU A 104 23.99 11.56 -28.75
CA GLU A 104 23.51 12.92 -29.04
C GLU A 104 23.40 13.20 -30.55
N ALA A 105 24.34 12.70 -31.35
CA ALA A 105 24.29 12.80 -32.81
C ALA A 105 23.05 12.12 -33.44
N MET A 106 22.44 11.14 -32.76
CA MET A 106 21.19 10.49 -33.18
C MET A 106 19.92 11.20 -32.67
N GLN A 107 20.06 12.39 -32.05
CA GLN A 107 18.96 13.25 -31.58
C GLN A 107 17.96 12.59 -30.61
N PRO A 108 18.41 11.96 -29.50
CA PRO A 108 17.52 11.53 -28.43
C PRO A 108 16.86 12.74 -27.77
N ARG A 109 15.66 12.54 -27.21
CA ARG A 109 14.94 13.59 -26.51
C ARG A 109 15.62 13.93 -25.19
N VAL A 110 16.10 12.92 -24.47
CA VAL A 110 16.91 13.05 -23.25
C VAL A 110 17.75 11.78 -23.03
N ILE A 111 18.94 11.91 -22.48
CA ILE A 111 19.83 10.82 -22.11
C ILE A 111 19.98 10.82 -20.58
N GLY A 112 19.66 9.71 -19.92
CA GLY A 112 19.98 9.48 -18.52
C GLY A 112 21.26 8.67 -18.38
N LEU A 113 22.22 9.19 -17.62
CA LEU A 113 23.48 8.52 -17.27
C LEU A 113 23.42 8.05 -15.81
N ASP A 114 22.99 6.81 -15.61
CA ASP A 114 22.91 6.12 -14.31
C ASP A 114 24.26 5.48 -13.96
N ILE A 115 25.27 6.35 -13.88
CA ILE A 115 26.66 5.98 -13.58
C ILE A 115 27.27 7.11 -12.77
N LEU A 116 27.73 6.80 -11.56
CA LEU A 116 28.43 7.78 -10.71
C LEU A 116 29.74 8.22 -11.37
N ARG A 117 29.92 9.54 -11.40
CA ARG A 117 30.99 10.28 -12.09
C ARG A 117 31.43 11.51 -11.30
N ASP A 118 31.22 11.48 -9.99
CA ASP A 118 31.77 12.39 -9.00
C ASP A 118 33.31 12.41 -9.05
N VAL A 119 33.94 11.23 -9.03
CA VAL A 119 35.40 11.07 -9.12
C VAL A 119 35.87 10.74 -10.55
N PRO A 120 37.09 11.15 -10.97
CA PRO A 120 37.71 10.76 -12.24
C PRO A 120 37.82 9.24 -12.43
N GLN A 121 37.60 8.76 -13.65
CA GLN A 121 37.70 7.34 -14.00
C GLN A 121 38.53 7.19 -15.27
N GLY A 122 39.82 6.89 -15.11
CA GLY A 122 40.77 6.79 -16.21
C GLY A 122 40.92 8.11 -16.99
N GLU A 123 41.19 8.00 -18.28
CA GLU A 123 41.39 9.15 -19.19
C GLU A 123 40.06 9.72 -19.72
N GLY A 124 40.09 10.98 -20.17
CA GLY A 124 38.97 11.64 -20.86
C GLY A 124 38.02 12.47 -19.98
N ARG A 125 38.43 12.83 -18.76
CA ARG A 125 37.63 13.62 -17.81
C ARG A 125 37.30 15.03 -18.34
N SER A 126 38.25 15.70 -18.99
CA SER A 126 38.08 17.01 -19.62
C SER A 126 36.96 17.01 -20.66
N GLU A 127 36.97 15.99 -21.52
CA GLU A 127 36.04 15.78 -22.62
C GLU A 127 34.64 15.46 -22.10
N LEU A 128 34.54 14.60 -21.07
CA LEU A 128 33.27 14.32 -20.40
C LEU A 128 32.69 15.57 -19.74
N THR A 129 33.48 16.32 -18.96
CA THR A 129 33.02 17.54 -18.29
C THR A 129 32.59 18.61 -19.29
N ALA A 130 33.34 18.83 -20.38
CA ALA A 130 32.97 19.79 -21.43
C ALA A 130 31.68 19.37 -22.17
N LEU A 131 31.45 18.07 -22.36
CA LEU A 131 30.21 17.55 -22.95
C LEU A 131 29.00 17.78 -22.02
N LEU A 132 29.14 17.46 -20.73
CA LEU A 132 28.09 17.66 -19.73
C LEU A 132 27.75 19.15 -19.51
N GLN A 133 28.73 20.05 -19.63
CA GLN A 133 28.51 21.50 -19.60
C GLN A 133 27.76 22.03 -20.82
N LYS A 134 27.90 21.37 -21.97
CA LYS A 134 27.33 21.82 -23.25
C LYS A 134 25.92 21.26 -23.51
N SER A 135 25.60 20.09 -22.96
CA SER A 135 24.33 19.41 -23.26
C SER A 135 23.30 19.54 -22.15
N ASP A 136 22.23 20.28 -22.45
CA ASP A 136 20.98 20.25 -21.68
C ASP A 136 20.18 18.96 -21.86
N ARG A 137 20.64 17.97 -22.66
CA ARG A 137 19.93 16.70 -22.88
C ARG A 137 20.45 15.56 -22.00
N ILE A 138 21.59 15.72 -21.34
CA ILE A 138 22.20 14.67 -20.51
C ILE A 138 21.83 14.92 -19.04
N ILE A 139 21.15 13.95 -18.43
CA ILE A 139 20.80 13.95 -17.01
C ILE A 139 21.71 12.97 -16.29
N GLY A 140 22.49 13.46 -15.34
CA GLY A 140 23.36 12.64 -14.49
C GLY A 140 22.68 12.19 -13.20
N VAL A 141 23.36 11.33 -12.45
CA VAL A 141 22.94 10.86 -11.12
C VAL A 141 23.79 11.42 -10.00
N CYS A 142 23.19 11.48 -8.81
CA CYS A 142 23.87 11.65 -7.53
C CYS A 142 23.30 10.63 -6.52
N LEU A 143 23.91 10.51 -5.34
CA LEU A 143 23.34 9.75 -4.22
C LEU A 143 23.04 10.67 -3.03
N VAL A 144 21.86 10.51 -2.43
CA VAL A 144 21.48 11.25 -1.22
C VAL A 144 22.22 10.71 0.00
N THR A 145 22.58 11.58 0.94
CA THR A 145 23.05 11.17 2.27
C THR A 145 21.96 10.41 3.05
N ASP A 146 22.35 9.45 3.89
CA ASP A 146 21.44 8.84 4.86
C ASP A 146 21.33 9.64 6.19
N GLY A 147 22.13 10.70 6.34
CA GLY A 147 22.26 11.53 7.55
C GLY A 147 23.48 11.17 8.41
N SER A 148 24.27 10.16 8.04
CA SER A 148 25.50 9.76 8.73
C SER A 148 26.77 10.25 8.02
N THR A 149 27.80 10.55 8.81
CA THR A 149 29.13 10.94 8.31
C THR A 149 29.81 9.85 7.48
N ASP A 150 29.43 8.58 7.69
CA ASP A 150 29.95 7.44 6.92
C ASP A 150 29.36 7.37 5.50
N ASN A 151 28.16 7.94 5.30
CA ASN A 151 27.46 8.04 4.01
C ASN A 151 27.04 9.49 3.72
N PRO A 152 27.98 10.41 3.44
CA PRO A 152 27.71 11.84 3.24
C PRO A 152 27.00 12.17 1.92
N GLY A 153 26.51 11.17 1.18
CA GLY A 153 26.01 11.32 -0.18
C GLY A 153 27.13 11.20 -1.23
N SER A 154 26.77 11.43 -2.48
CA SER A 154 27.71 11.59 -3.60
C SER A 154 27.24 12.77 -4.46
N PRO A 155 28.11 13.69 -4.90
CA PRO A 155 27.71 14.83 -5.70
C PRO A 155 27.32 14.39 -7.13
N PRO A 156 26.55 15.21 -7.86
CA PRO A 156 26.38 15.04 -9.29
C PRO A 156 27.72 15.23 -10.05
N PRO A 157 27.85 14.71 -11.28
CA PRO A 157 29.10 14.80 -12.04
C PRO A 157 29.55 16.25 -12.31
N PRO A 158 30.86 16.55 -12.25
CA PRO A 158 31.38 17.88 -12.55
C PRO A 158 30.98 18.37 -13.94
N GLY A 159 30.47 19.60 -13.99
CA GLY A 159 30.04 20.27 -15.23
C GLY A 159 28.54 20.22 -15.51
N ILE A 160 27.77 19.41 -14.78
CA ILE A 160 26.32 19.31 -15.00
C ILE A 160 25.56 20.47 -14.32
N SER A 161 24.49 20.97 -14.95
CA SER A 161 23.67 22.06 -14.40
C SER A 161 22.69 21.57 -13.32
N LYS A 162 22.17 22.47 -12.47
CA LYS A 162 21.27 22.14 -11.35
C LYS A 162 20.00 21.38 -11.78
N ASP A 163 19.52 21.60 -13.00
CA ASP A 163 18.33 20.93 -13.55
C ASP A 163 18.61 19.64 -14.34
N SER A 164 19.89 19.35 -14.57
CA SER A 164 20.35 18.20 -15.36
C SER A 164 20.89 17.07 -14.48
N PHE A 165 20.42 16.93 -13.24
CA PHE A 165 20.64 15.73 -12.44
C PHE A 165 19.44 15.38 -11.57
N GLY A 166 19.38 14.13 -11.12
CA GLY A 166 18.49 13.66 -10.06
C GLY A 166 19.14 12.56 -9.23
N PHE A 167 18.58 12.25 -8.06
CA PHE A 167 19.13 11.16 -7.23
C PHE A 167 18.74 9.78 -7.79
N ALA A 168 19.64 8.80 -7.66
CA ALA A 168 19.40 7.41 -8.07
C ALA A 168 18.81 6.52 -6.94
N ASP A 169 18.76 7.01 -5.70
CA ASP A 169 18.31 6.23 -4.55
C ASP A 169 16.86 5.71 -4.68
N PHE A 170 16.67 4.45 -4.27
CA PHE A 170 15.37 3.78 -4.18
C PHE A 170 14.96 3.52 -2.73
N SER A 171 13.64 3.50 -2.47
CA SER A 171 13.07 3.07 -1.19
C SER A 171 12.74 1.58 -1.23
N VAL A 172 13.56 0.75 -0.58
CA VAL A 172 13.30 -0.70 -0.45
C VAL A 172 12.46 -1.02 0.78
N ASP A 173 11.66 -2.07 0.71
CA ASP A 173 10.88 -2.57 1.85
C ASP A 173 11.70 -3.49 2.75
N ARG A 174 11.18 -3.79 3.95
CA ARG A 174 11.71 -4.86 4.81
C ARG A 174 11.84 -6.16 4.00
N GLY A 175 13.03 -6.76 4.05
CA GLY A 175 13.41 -7.89 3.19
C GLY A 175 14.13 -7.48 1.89
N GLY A 176 14.42 -6.19 1.68
CA GLY A 176 15.21 -5.68 0.55
C GLY A 176 14.47 -5.67 -0.79
N ILE A 177 13.14 -5.84 -0.79
CA ILE A 177 12.32 -5.91 -1.99
C ILE A 177 11.91 -4.49 -2.41
N LEU A 178 12.27 -4.12 -3.63
CA LEU A 178 11.88 -2.88 -4.26
C LEU A 178 10.41 -2.96 -4.70
N ARG A 179 9.53 -2.22 -4.01
CA ARG A 179 8.12 -2.03 -4.42
C ARG A 179 7.75 -0.58 -4.65
N ARG A 180 8.56 0.35 -4.16
CA ARG A 180 8.28 1.79 -4.09
C ARG A 180 9.35 2.57 -4.86
N ALA A 181 8.91 3.57 -5.59
CA ALA A 181 9.78 4.56 -6.22
C ALA A 181 9.67 5.88 -5.46
N LEU A 182 10.82 6.49 -5.19
CA LEU A 182 10.92 7.84 -4.68
C LEU A 182 10.99 8.80 -5.86
N LEU A 183 10.12 9.81 -5.88
CA LEU A 183 9.99 10.78 -6.98
C LEU A 183 10.69 12.10 -6.66
N PHE A 184 10.57 12.59 -5.42
CA PHE A 184 11.34 13.72 -4.91
C PHE A 184 11.51 13.64 -3.40
N MET A 185 12.58 14.21 -2.87
CA MET A 185 12.81 14.27 -1.43
C MET A 185 13.65 15.47 -1.02
N LYS A 186 13.68 15.73 0.28
CA LYS A 186 14.61 16.63 0.93
C LYS A 186 15.70 15.79 1.61
N PRO A 187 17.00 16.03 1.36
CA PRO A 187 18.07 15.30 2.04
C PRO A 187 17.96 15.38 3.58
N PRO A 188 18.31 14.30 4.30
CA PRO A 188 18.56 14.36 5.74
C PRO A 188 19.59 15.46 6.08
N ALA A 189 19.46 16.05 7.26
CA ALA A 189 20.51 16.93 7.77
C ALA A 189 21.74 16.09 8.16
N ILE A 190 22.92 16.58 7.82
CA ILE A 190 24.21 15.98 8.13
C ILE A 190 25.19 17.11 8.46
N ASP A 191 26.11 16.87 9.38
CA ASP A 191 27.23 17.75 9.70
C ASP A 191 28.45 17.31 8.89
N VAL A 192 28.77 18.06 7.82
CA VAL A 192 29.90 17.83 6.91
C VAL A 192 30.70 19.11 6.73
N ASN A 193 31.97 18.98 6.35
CA ASN A 193 32.81 20.14 6.06
C ASN A 193 32.18 20.99 4.93
N PRO A 194 32.25 22.33 4.97
CA PRO A 194 31.69 23.19 3.92
C PRO A 194 32.21 22.89 2.51
N SER A 195 33.41 22.32 2.39
CA SER A 195 34.03 21.86 1.13
C SER A 195 33.44 20.56 0.57
N GLU A 196 32.75 19.77 1.39
CA GLU A 196 32.09 18.50 1.02
C GLU A 196 30.58 18.71 0.77
N LYS A 197 30.08 19.93 0.99
CA LYS A 197 28.67 20.25 0.81
C LYS A 197 28.30 20.28 -0.67
N HIS A 198 27.27 19.53 -1.04
CA HIS A 198 26.76 19.40 -2.40
C HIS A 198 25.24 19.21 -2.38
N PRO A 199 24.49 19.41 -3.49
CA PRO A 199 23.02 19.37 -3.47
C PRO A 199 22.44 18.09 -2.82
N CYS A 200 23.09 16.94 -3.02
CA CYS A 200 22.61 15.64 -2.51
C CYS A 200 22.94 15.37 -1.02
N ASN A 201 23.49 16.36 -0.31
CA ASN A 201 23.60 16.38 1.15
C ASN A 201 23.12 17.73 1.75
N ASP A 202 22.49 18.58 0.93
CA ASP A 202 21.97 19.87 1.36
C ASP A 202 20.52 19.78 1.82
N SER A 203 20.29 19.76 3.13
CA SER A 203 18.96 19.77 3.75
C SER A 203 18.20 21.11 3.63
N SER A 204 18.63 22.01 2.74
CA SER A 204 17.84 23.19 2.32
C SER A 204 17.19 23.03 0.94
N GLU A 205 17.65 22.10 0.11
CA GLU A 205 17.16 21.90 -1.26
C GLU A 205 16.10 20.77 -1.32
N VAL A 206 15.18 20.86 -2.29
CA VAL A 206 14.34 19.72 -2.71
C VAL A 206 14.93 19.13 -3.98
N LEU A 207 15.20 17.82 -3.95
CA LEU A 207 15.75 17.07 -5.07
C LEU A 207 14.68 16.25 -5.74
N PHE A 208 14.77 16.11 -7.06
CA PHE A 208 13.98 15.17 -7.84
C PHE A 208 14.80 13.91 -8.12
N SER A 209 14.12 12.77 -8.21
CA SER A 209 14.76 11.52 -8.60
C SER A 209 15.18 11.58 -10.07
N PHE A 210 16.19 10.77 -10.41
CA PHE A 210 16.65 10.56 -11.77
C PHE A 210 15.51 10.12 -12.71
N ASN A 211 14.66 9.18 -12.25
CA ASN A 211 13.51 8.70 -13.02
C ASN A 211 12.45 9.81 -13.25
N LEU A 212 12.18 10.67 -12.26
CA LEU A 212 11.24 11.78 -12.44
C LEU A 212 11.83 12.85 -13.37
N ARG A 213 13.10 13.24 -13.22
CA ARG A 213 13.76 14.23 -14.09
C ARG A 213 13.70 13.84 -15.56
N LEU A 214 13.93 12.57 -15.88
CA LEU A 214 13.83 12.05 -17.25
C LEU A 214 12.40 12.10 -17.79
N ALA A 215 11.41 11.67 -16.99
CA ALA A 215 10.00 11.72 -17.37
C ALA A 215 9.54 13.17 -17.57
N LEU A 216 9.91 14.10 -16.68
CA LEU A 216 9.60 15.53 -16.80
C LEU A 216 10.21 16.15 -18.05
N ARG A 217 11.47 15.86 -18.40
CA ARG A 217 12.07 16.39 -19.64
C ARG A 217 11.39 15.87 -20.90
N TYR A 218 10.92 14.62 -20.90
CA TYR A 218 10.14 14.08 -22.01
C TYR A 218 8.76 14.74 -22.12
N LEU A 219 8.06 14.89 -20.99
CA LEU A 219 6.73 15.49 -20.92
C LEU A 219 6.74 17.00 -21.22
N GLN A 220 7.80 17.72 -20.86
CA GLN A 220 7.96 19.14 -21.17
C GLN A 220 7.95 19.40 -22.68
N SER A 221 8.56 18.51 -23.48
CA SER A 221 8.50 18.60 -24.95
C SER A 221 7.14 18.23 -25.56
N GLU A 222 6.27 17.55 -24.80
CA GLU A 222 4.84 17.37 -25.13
C GLU A 222 3.97 18.54 -24.60
N GLY A 223 4.59 19.63 -24.11
CA GLY A 223 3.89 20.77 -23.50
C GLY A 223 3.35 20.52 -22.09
N ILE A 224 3.61 19.35 -21.51
CA ILE A 224 3.08 18.93 -20.21
C ILE A 224 4.08 19.32 -19.11
N ASN A 225 3.70 20.33 -18.33
CA ASN A 225 4.49 20.82 -17.18
C ASN A 225 3.92 20.29 -15.85
N PRO A 226 4.77 19.98 -14.86
CA PRO A 226 4.32 19.56 -13.54
C PRO A 226 3.64 20.71 -12.79
N LYS A 227 2.61 20.38 -12.02
CA LYS A 227 1.95 21.28 -11.06
C LYS A 227 1.87 20.57 -9.71
N LEU A 228 1.96 21.32 -8.62
CA LEU A 228 1.75 20.81 -7.27
C LEU A 228 0.54 21.52 -6.68
N ASP A 229 -0.38 20.75 -6.10
CA ASP A 229 -1.57 21.32 -5.48
C ASP A 229 -1.32 21.75 -4.01
N ALA A 230 -2.32 22.38 -3.41
CA ALA A 230 -2.25 22.83 -2.02
C ALA A 230 -2.00 21.68 -1.02
N ASN A 231 -2.43 20.46 -1.37
CA ASN A 231 -2.32 19.22 -0.60
C ASN A 231 -1.04 18.42 -0.95
N GLN A 232 -0.11 19.03 -1.69
CA GLN A 232 1.17 18.43 -2.14
C GLN A 232 1.04 17.30 -3.18
N SER A 233 -0.12 17.08 -3.82
CA SER A 233 -0.21 16.09 -4.92
C SER A 233 0.54 16.58 -6.15
N LEU A 234 1.29 15.68 -6.79
CA LEU A 234 1.97 15.97 -8.05
C LEU A 234 1.02 15.72 -9.22
N TRP A 235 0.69 16.78 -9.96
CA TRP A 235 -0.11 16.73 -11.17
C TRP A 235 0.78 16.83 -12.40
N LEU A 236 0.62 15.89 -13.34
CA LEU A 236 1.30 15.88 -14.63
C LEU A 236 0.23 15.95 -15.73
N GLY A 237 -0.01 17.16 -16.25
CA GLY A 237 -1.12 17.40 -17.17
C GLY A 237 -2.46 17.27 -16.45
N SER A 238 -3.23 16.24 -16.82
CA SER A 238 -4.50 15.87 -16.15
C SER A 238 -4.35 14.73 -15.13
N THR A 239 -3.20 14.06 -15.08
CA THR A 239 -3.00 12.88 -14.24
C THR A 239 -2.48 13.30 -12.85
N GLN A 240 -3.26 12.99 -11.81
CA GLN A 240 -2.81 13.09 -10.43
C GLN A 240 -1.91 11.89 -10.09
N ILE A 241 -0.63 12.13 -9.85
CA ILE A 241 0.22 11.20 -9.14
C ILE A 241 -0.12 11.36 -7.66
N LYS A 242 -0.53 10.27 -6.99
CA LYS A 242 -0.84 10.26 -5.57
C LYS A 242 0.33 9.68 -4.76
N GLN A 243 0.71 10.35 -3.68
CA GLN A 243 1.68 9.83 -2.72
C GLN A 243 1.12 8.61 -1.98
N LEU A 244 1.96 7.61 -1.75
CA LEU A 244 1.67 6.51 -0.84
C LEU A 244 1.66 7.02 0.61
N ALA A 245 0.56 6.81 1.34
CA ALA A 245 0.47 7.12 2.76
C ALA A 245 0.82 5.91 3.65
N ASP A 246 1.15 6.17 4.91
CA ASP A 246 1.73 5.24 5.90
C ASP A 246 0.97 3.90 6.06
N ASN A 247 -0.34 3.90 5.78
CA ASN A 247 -1.26 2.83 6.13
C ASN A 247 -2.15 2.38 4.95
N GLU A 248 -1.71 2.58 3.71
CA GLU A 248 -2.46 2.23 2.49
C GLU A 248 -2.26 0.77 2.04
N GLY A 249 -3.35 0.12 1.64
CA GLY A 249 -3.35 -1.27 1.18
C GLY A 249 -2.84 -2.24 2.25
N GLY A 250 -1.76 -2.95 1.97
CA GLY A 250 -1.13 -3.87 2.92
C GLY A 250 -0.18 -3.22 3.93
N TYR A 251 0.27 -1.99 3.71
CA TYR A 251 1.30 -1.34 4.53
C TYR A 251 0.78 -0.88 5.89
N LYS A 252 1.67 -0.89 6.90
CA LYS A 252 1.39 -0.32 8.23
C LYS A 252 2.60 0.38 8.84
N ASN A 253 2.53 1.70 8.92
CA ASN A 253 3.65 2.59 9.24
C ASN A 253 4.79 2.50 8.21
N ALA A 254 4.45 2.52 6.92
CA ALA A 254 5.42 2.59 5.84
C ALA A 254 6.36 3.81 5.99
N ASP A 255 7.61 3.64 5.56
CA ASP A 255 8.56 4.75 5.48
C ASP A 255 8.21 5.68 4.31
N VAL A 256 7.35 6.68 4.55
CA VAL A 256 6.90 7.66 3.55
C VAL A 256 7.80 8.90 3.43
N ARG A 257 9.10 8.78 3.70
CA ARG A 257 10.03 9.92 3.53
C ARG A 257 10.11 10.35 2.07
N GLY A 258 9.87 11.64 1.84
CA GLY A 258 9.73 12.20 0.50
C GLY A 258 8.49 11.67 -0.23
N TYR A 259 8.40 11.97 -1.52
CA TYR A 259 7.26 11.66 -2.34
C TYR A 259 7.40 10.26 -2.96
N GLN A 260 6.75 9.27 -2.36
CA GLN A 260 6.84 7.88 -2.81
C GLN A 260 5.56 7.40 -3.48
N VAL A 261 5.72 6.51 -4.46
CA VAL A 261 4.63 5.83 -5.17
C VAL A 261 4.94 4.33 -5.30
N LEU A 262 3.92 3.49 -5.45
CA LEU A 262 4.15 2.09 -5.79
C LEU A 262 4.59 1.93 -7.25
N ILE A 263 5.52 1.02 -7.49
CA ILE A 263 6.00 0.65 -8.82
C ILE A 263 4.99 -0.31 -9.45
N ASN A 264 4.20 0.23 -10.38
CA ASN A 264 3.36 -0.53 -11.29
C ASN A 264 4.22 -1.08 -12.43
N TYR A 265 5.02 -2.11 -12.12
CA TYR A 265 5.92 -2.78 -13.06
C TYR A 265 5.23 -3.10 -14.39
N ARG A 266 5.90 -2.76 -15.49
CA ARG A 266 5.44 -2.99 -16.87
C ARG A 266 5.69 -4.43 -17.31
N SER A 267 6.88 -4.94 -17.01
CA SER A 267 7.24 -6.33 -17.28
C SER A 267 8.34 -6.83 -16.34
N ARG A 268 8.49 -8.15 -16.25
CA ARG A 268 9.45 -8.85 -15.40
C ARG A 268 10.91 -8.49 -15.65
N ARG A 269 11.28 -8.16 -16.89
CA ARG A 269 12.69 -8.01 -17.32
C ARG A 269 12.95 -6.97 -18.40
N GLN A 270 11.98 -6.69 -19.27
CA GLN A 270 12.20 -5.89 -20.48
C GLN A 270 11.15 -4.76 -20.56
N PRO A 271 11.26 -3.73 -19.71
CA PRO A 271 10.33 -2.59 -19.75
C PRO A 271 10.56 -1.70 -20.98
N ALA A 272 11.71 -1.83 -21.64
CA ALA A 272 12.14 -1.05 -22.80
C ALA A 272 12.98 -1.94 -23.73
N ASN A 273 13.24 -1.49 -24.95
CA ASN A 273 14.25 -2.11 -25.80
C ASN A 273 15.64 -1.95 -25.16
N GLN A 274 16.53 -2.92 -25.35
CA GLN A 274 17.87 -2.91 -24.77
C GLN A 274 18.93 -3.25 -25.81
N VAL A 275 20.02 -2.47 -25.83
CA VAL A 275 21.23 -2.69 -26.62
C VAL A 275 22.46 -2.69 -25.70
N ARG A 276 23.60 -3.23 -26.16
CA ARG A 276 24.84 -3.22 -25.38
C ARG A 276 25.63 -1.94 -25.62
N LEU A 277 26.42 -1.51 -24.64
CA LEU A 277 27.31 -0.37 -24.77
C LEU A 277 28.29 -0.52 -25.96
N THR A 278 28.86 -1.71 -26.21
CA THR A 278 29.76 -1.91 -27.34
C THR A 278 29.06 -1.88 -28.71
N ASP A 279 27.76 -2.20 -28.79
CA ASP A 279 27.01 -2.07 -30.04
C ASP A 279 26.82 -0.59 -30.43
N VAL A 280 26.64 0.30 -29.45
CA VAL A 280 26.56 1.75 -29.68
C VAL A 280 27.91 2.32 -30.11
N LEU A 281 29.00 1.94 -29.42
CA LEU A 281 30.36 2.38 -29.77
C LEU A 281 30.73 1.96 -31.21
N GLU A 282 30.32 0.76 -31.63
CA GLU A 282 30.57 0.23 -32.97
C GLU A 282 29.57 0.70 -34.04
N GLY A 283 28.60 1.54 -33.69
CA GLY A 283 27.60 2.06 -34.64
C GLY A 283 26.64 0.98 -35.18
N LYS A 284 26.43 -0.11 -34.43
CA LYS A 284 25.60 -1.27 -34.82
C LYS A 284 24.14 -1.17 -34.42
N ILE A 285 23.73 -0.04 -33.85
CA ILE A 285 22.33 0.21 -33.44
C ILE A 285 21.56 0.95 -34.53
N ASP A 286 20.27 0.66 -34.66
CA ASP A 286 19.35 1.44 -35.49
C ASP A 286 19.13 2.83 -34.85
N PRO A 287 19.42 3.95 -35.54
CA PRO A 287 19.18 5.30 -35.02
C PRO A 287 17.72 5.55 -34.61
N ASN A 288 16.74 4.83 -35.19
CA ASN A 288 15.33 4.92 -34.80
C ASN A 288 15.05 4.36 -33.39
N LEU A 289 16.00 3.66 -32.77
CA LEU A 289 15.94 3.29 -31.36
C LEU A 289 16.35 4.44 -30.43
N VAL A 290 17.05 5.45 -30.94
CA VAL A 290 17.59 6.58 -30.16
C VAL A 290 16.82 7.87 -30.40
N LYS A 291 16.50 8.16 -31.66
CA LYS A 291 15.88 9.42 -32.09
C LYS A 291 14.56 9.67 -31.35
N ASP A 292 14.45 10.86 -30.76
CA ASP A 292 13.30 11.33 -29.99
C ASP A 292 12.92 10.47 -28.76
N LYS A 293 13.85 9.65 -28.26
CA LYS A 293 13.62 8.74 -27.13
C LYS A 293 14.29 9.20 -25.83
N ILE A 294 13.88 8.59 -24.72
CA ILE A 294 14.68 8.57 -23.50
C ILE A 294 15.70 7.43 -23.63
N VAL A 295 16.99 7.76 -23.57
CA VAL A 295 18.07 6.76 -23.55
C VAL A 295 18.61 6.62 -22.13
N LEU A 296 18.57 5.41 -21.58
CA LEU A 296 18.96 5.06 -20.22
C LEU A 296 20.27 4.28 -20.26
N ILE A 297 21.39 4.90 -19.88
CA ILE A 297 22.73 4.29 -19.86
C ILE A 297 23.06 3.88 -18.42
N GLY A 298 23.37 2.61 -18.20
CA GLY A 298 23.71 2.11 -16.86
C GLY A 298 24.17 0.66 -16.88
N TYR A 299 24.59 0.16 -15.72
CA TYR A 299 25.14 -1.19 -15.62
C TYR A 299 24.05 -2.26 -15.54
N THR A 300 24.25 -3.37 -16.25
CA THR A 300 23.38 -4.56 -16.20
C THR A 300 24.18 -5.84 -16.04
N THR A 301 25.35 -5.75 -15.41
CA THR A 301 26.19 -6.89 -14.98
C THR A 301 26.12 -7.08 -13.47
N GLU A 302 26.35 -8.31 -13.02
CA GLU A 302 26.39 -8.66 -11.58
C GLU A 302 27.62 -8.07 -10.87
N THR A 303 28.70 -7.78 -11.61
CA THR A 303 29.97 -7.25 -11.12
C THR A 303 29.83 -5.91 -10.36
N VAL A 304 28.85 -5.08 -10.71
CA VAL A 304 28.67 -3.72 -10.10
C VAL A 304 27.82 -3.74 -8.83
N LYS A 305 27.09 -4.84 -8.59
CA LYS A 305 26.12 -4.99 -7.48
C LYS A 305 25.01 -3.94 -7.41
N ASP A 306 24.77 -3.18 -8.48
CA ASP A 306 23.55 -2.39 -8.67
C ASP A 306 22.37 -3.32 -9.03
N LEU A 307 21.93 -4.11 -8.04
CA LEU A 307 20.98 -5.21 -8.20
C LEU A 307 19.95 -5.21 -7.07
N PHE A 308 18.68 -5.13 -7.43
CA PHE A 308 17.55 -5.10 -6.51
C PHE A 308 16.78 -6.42 -6.51
N TYR A 309 16.34 -6.86 -5.33
CA TYR A 309 15.22 -7.78 -5.26
C TYR A 309 13.93 -7.02 -5.60
N THR A 310 13.01 -7.69 -6.29
CA THR A 310 11.73 -7.16 -6.75
C THR A 310 10.64 -8.19 -6.47
N PRO A 311 9.34 -7.86 -6.63
CA PRO A 311 8.26 -8.83 -6.58
C PRO A 311 8.46 -10.07 -7.48
N TYR A 312 9.27 -9.96 -8.54
CA TYR A 312 9.58 -11.05 -9.46
C TYR A 312 10.77 -11.94 -9.04
N SER A 313 11.50 -11.57 -7.98
CA SER A 313 12.66 -12.31 -7.48
C SER A 313 12.31 -13.66 -6.84
N ALA A 314 11.10 -13.81 -6.31
CA ALA A 314 10.70 -15.05 -5.67
C ALA A 314 10.36 -16.14 -6.70
N GLY A 315 11.24 -17.15 -6.80
CA GLY A 315 11.05 -18.32 -7.64
C GLY A 315 12.37 -19.04 -7.97
N LYS A 316 12.29 -20.23 -8.56
CA LYS A 316 13.46 -20.99 -9.04
C LYS A 316 13.99 -20.45 -10.38
N GLN A 317 14.22 -19.13 -10.50
CA GLN A 317 14.80 -18.52 -11.70
C GLN A 317 16.31 -18.26 -11.52
N LYS A 318 17.08 -18.40 -12.61
CA LYS A 318 18.53 -18.16 -12.63
C LYS A 318 18.92 -16.70 -12.37
N ASN A 319 18.06 -15.75 -12.71
CA ASN A 319 18.28 -14.31 -12.50
C ASN A 319 17.21 -13.82 -11.52
N GLN A 320 17.58 -13.72 -10.23
CA GLN A 320 16.68 -13.26 -9.16
C GLN A 320 16.68 -11.73 -9.00
N PHE A 321 17.51 -11.00 -9.76
CA PHE A 321 17.75 -9.58 -9.55
C PHE A 321 17.34 -8.74 -10.76
N MET A 322 16.91 -7.50 -10.49
CA MET A 322 16.71 -6.46 -11.50
C MET A 322 17.83 -5.41 -11.37
N PRO A 323 18.55 -5.04 -12.45
CA PRO A 323 19.50 -3.93 -12.42
C PRO A 323 18.83 -2.59 -12.09
N GLY A 324 19.52 -1.67 -11.42
CA GLY A 324 19.00 -0.36 -11.03
C GLY A 324 18.51 0.44 -12.24
N ILE A 325 19.29 0.49 -13.32
CA ILE A 325 18.88 1.14 -14.58
C ILE A 325 17.59 0.55 -15.19
N VAL A 326 17.36 -0.75 -15.03
CA VAL A 326 16.11 -1.40 -15.46
C VAL A 326 14.97 -1.02 -14.53
N ALA A 327 15.20 -0.91 -13.22
CA ALA A 327 14.21 -0.41 -12.27
C ALA A 327 13.84 1.06 -12.54
N HIS A 328 14.82 1.93 -12.86
CA HIS A 328 14.56 3.30 -13.29
C HIS A 328 13.68 3.33 -14.56
N ALA A 329 13.96 2.47 -15.55
CA ALA A 329 13.13 2.34 -16.75
C ALA A 329 11.66 1.97 -16.45
N GLN A 330 11.40 1.13 -15.45
CA GLN A 330 10.03 0.80 -15.01
C GLN A 330 9.30 2.05 -14.52
N VAL A 331 9.95 2.86 -13.68
CA VAL A 331 9.37 4.08 -13.11
C VAL A 331 9.15 5.15 -14.17
N VAL A 332 10.12 5.37 -15.06
CA VAL A 332 9.98 6.30 -16.19
C VAL A 332 8.81 5.86 -17.08
N SER A 333 8.73 4.58 -17.47
CA SER A 333 7.62 4.08 -18.28
C SER A 333 6.27 4.20 -17.56
N GLN A 334 6.21 3.95 -16.26
CA GLN A 334 5.00 4.15 -15.45
C GLN A 334 4.53 5.61 -15.49
N LEU A 335 5.43 6.57 -15.29
CA LEU A 335 5.08 8.00 -15.31
C LEU A 335 4.61 8.44 -16.70
N LEU A 336 5.35 8.08 -17.76
CA LEU A 336 4.93 8.42 -19.13
C LEU A 336 3.60 7.77 -19.51
N SER A 337 3.42 6.48 -19.19
CA SER A 337 2.20 5.75 -19.54
C SER A 337 0.98 6.23 -18.77
N ALA A 338 1.15 6.67 -17.51
CA ALA A 338 0.05 7.23 -16.72
C ALA A 338 -0.39 8.61 -17.21
N VAL A 339 0.50 9.38 -17.83
CA VAL A 339 0.23 10.74 -18.32
C VAL A 339 -0.26 10.74 -19.78
N LEU A 340 0.35 9.93 -20.63
CA LEU A 340 0.12 9.93 -22.08
C LEU A 340 -0.86 8.82 -22.51
N ASP A 341 -0.79 7.65 -21.88
CA ASP A 341 -1.56 6.46 -22.28
C ASP A 341 -2.73 6.15 -21.31
N GLN A 342 -2.94 7.01 -20.29
CA GLN A 342 -3.89 6.81 -19.18
C GLN A 342 -3.76 5.45 -18.46
N ARG A 343 -2.55 4.88 -18.41
CA ARG A 343 -2.26 3.62 -17.71
C ARG A 343 -2.53 3.80 -16.20
N PRO A 344 -3.36 2.95 -15.57
CA PRO A 344 -3.77 3.17 -14.18
C PRO A 344 -2.57 3.12 -13.22
N LEU A 345 -2.53 4.11 -12.33
CA LEU A 345 -1.67 4.08 -11.16
C LEU A 345 -2.31 3.26 -10.04
N PHE A 346 -1.51 2.88 -9.04
CA PHE A 346 -2.07 2.18 -7.88
C PHE A 346 -2.98 3.09 -7.06
N TRP A 347 -4.19 2.59 -6.79
CA TRP A 347 -5.18 3.23 -5.94
C TRP A 347 -5.65 2.28 -4.83
N PHE A 348 -6.20 2.88 -3.78
CA PHE A 348 -6.54 2.20 -2.53
C PHE A 348 -7.95 2.55 -2.08
N TRP A 349 -8.56 1.67 -1.31
CA TRP A 349 -9.79 1.99 -0.60
C TRP A 349 -9.51 2.76 0.70
N PRO A 350 -10.42 3.66 1.12
CA PRO A 350 -10.35 4.23 2.45
C PRO A 350 -10.56 3.13 3.50
N GLU A 351 -9.92 3.29 4.65
CA GLU A 351 -9.84 2.25 5.69
C GLU A 351 -11.22 1.71 6.14
N TRP A 352 -12.24 2.56 6.20
CA TRP A 352 -13.61 2.12 6.53
C TRP A 352 -14.19 1.13 5.50
N ALA A 353 -13.86 1.27 4.22
CA ALA A 353 -14.33 0.38 3.16
C ALA A 353 -13.61 -0.98 3.22
N GLU A 354 -12.33 -0.98 3.59
CA GLU A 354 -11.59 -2.22 3.88
C GLU A 354 -12.10 -2.91 5.15
N ILE A 355 -12.52 -2.16 6.17
CA ILE A 355 -13.18 -2.71 7.36
C ILE A 355 -14.51 -3.38 6.96
N LEU A 356 -15.31 -2.76 6.10
CA LEU A 356 -16.53 -3.38 5.55
C LEU A 356 -16.22 -4.62 4.71
N TRP A 357 -15.14 -4.62 3.93
CA TRP A 357 -14.66 -5.78 3.17
C TRP A 357 -14.34 -6.97 4.09
N ILE A 358 -13.50 -6.76 5.11
CA ILE A 358 -13.16 -7.77 6.12
C ILE A 358 -14.42 -8.25 6.86
N SER A 359 -15.34 -7.33 7.20
CA SER A 359 -16.61 -7.64 7.86
C SER A 359 -17.54 -8.50 6.98
N GLY A 360 -17.63 -8.20 5.69
CA GLY A 360 -18.42 -8.96 4.72
C GLY A 360 -17.95 -10.40 4.61
N TRP A 361 -16.64 -10.62 4.48
CA TRP A 361 -16.05 -11.97 4.44
C TRP A 361 -16.20 -12.74 5.75
N SER A 362 -16.14 -12.05 6.89
CA SER A 362 -16.47 -12.61 8.21
C SER A 362 -17.91 -13.15 8.26
N ILE A 363 -18.88 -12.35 7.82
CA ILE A 363 -20.31 -12.72 7.78
C ILE A 363 -20.56 -13.89 6.81
N VAL A 364 -19.92 -13.89 5.64
CA VAL A 364 -19.97 -15.01 4.69
C VAL A 364 -19.46 -16.29 5.35
N GLY A 365 -18.33 -16.23 6.05
CA GLY A 365 -17.74 -17.38 6.73
C GLY A 365 -18.63 -17.96 7.81
N GLY A 366 -19.15 -17.10 8.69
CA GLY A 366 -20.11 -17.52 9.72
C GLY A 366 -21.43 -18.07 9.14
N THR A 367 -21.90 -17.52 8.03
CA THR A 367 -23.11 -18.00 7.33
C THR A 367 -22.90 -19.38 6.70
N LEU A 368 -21.72 -19.66 6.13
CA LEU A 368 -21.37 -20.97 5.60
C LEU A 368 -21.30 -22.04 6.70
N ALA A 369 -20.60 -21.75 7.80
CA ALA A 369 -20.54 -22.61 8.98
C ALA A 369 -21.93 -22.99 9.51
N TRP A 370 -22.85 -22.03 9.56
CA TRP A 370 -24.22 -22.25 9.99
C TRP A 370 -25.05 -23.07 8.99
N ARG A 371 -24.90 -22.81 7.68
CA ARG A 371 -25.69 -23.46 6.62
C ARG A 371 -25.24 -24.90 6.31
N ILE A 372 -23.96 -25.22 6.48
CA ILE A 372 -23.37 -26.47 5.99
C ILE A 372 -22.80 -27.30 7.15
N ALA A 373 -23.62 -28.22 7.69
CA ALA A 373 -23.22 -29.09 8.78
C ALA A 373 -22.20 -30.19 8.39
N HIS A 374 -22.10 -30.55 7.11
CA HIS A 374 -21.22 -31.64 6.66
C HIS A 374 -19.78 -31.14 6.41
N PRO A 375 -18.76 -31.65 7.13
CA PRO A 375 -17.43 -31.04 7.17
C PRO A 375 -16.75 -30.96 5.79
N ALA A 376 -16.81 -32.02 4.97
CA ALA A 376 -16.21 -32.00 3.64
C ALA A 376 -16.88 -31.00 2.67
N ARG A 377 -18.20 -30.78 2.80
CA ARG A 377 -18.94 -29.80 1.97
C ARG A 377 -18.61 -28.37 2.42
N LEU A 378 -18.44 -28.18 3.73
CA LEU A 378 -18.03 -26.91 4.32
C LEU A 378 -16.59 -26.54 3.92
N ALA A 379 -15.66 -27.51 3.95
CA ALA A 379 -14.29 -27.31 3.49
C ALA A 379 -14.22 -26.91 2.01
N LEU A 380 -14.98 -27.60 1.14
CA LEU A 380 -15.08 -27.25 -0.27
C LEU A 380 -15.70 -25.86 -0.48
N ALA A 381 -16.72 -25.49 0.31
CA ALA A 381 -17.33 -24.17 0.26
C ALA A 381 -16.36 -23.06 0.69
N TYR A 382 -15.54 -23.27 1.73
CA TYR A 382 -14.48 -22.33 2.09
C TYR A 382 -13.41 -22.21 1.02
N LEU A 383 -12.97 -23.31 0.40
CA LEU A 383 -11.99 -23.26 -0.68
C LEU A 383 -12.54 -22.47 -1.88
N ALA A 384 -13.81 -22.69 -2.25
CA ALA A 384 -14.47 -21.93 -3.31
C ALA A 384 -14.58 -20.44 -2.95
N MET A 385 -15.06 -20.10 -1.75
CA MET A 385 -15.21 -18.70 -1.34
C MET A 385 -13.87 -17.98 -1.13
N LEU A 386 -12.81 -18.68 -0.71
CA LEU A 386 -11.45 -18.17 -0.69
C LEU A 386 -10.96 -17.84 -2.11
N GLY A 387 -11.22 -18.74 -3.07
CA GLY A 387 -10.97 -18.49 -4.49
C GLY A 387 -11.72 -17.27 -5.03
N VAL A 388 -12.98 -17.05 -4.62
CA VAL A 388 -13.75 -15.85 -4.96
C VAL A 388 -13.16 -14.60 -4.30
N CYS A 389 -12.74 -14.65 -3.04
CA CYS A 389 -12.11 -13.52 -2.34
C CYS A 389 -10.83 -13.09 -3.06
N CYS A 390 -9.90 -14.02 -3.26
CA CYS A 390 -8.64 -13.76 -3.97
C CYS A 390 -8.89 -13.35 -5.43
N GLY A 391 -9.89 -13.93 -6.09
CA GLY A 391 -10.28 -13.61 -7.46
C GLY A 391 -10.83 -12.18 -7.62
N ILE A 392 -11.62 -11.69 -6.65
CA ILE A 392 -12.10 -10.30 -6.64
C ILE A 392 -10.94 -9.34 -6.37
N SER A 393 -10.11 -9.61 -5.36
CA SER A 393 -8.91 -8.79 -5.09
C SER A 393 -7.99 -8.72 -6.31
N PHE A 394 -7.73 -9.85 -6.98
CA PHE A 394 -6.91 -9.88 -8.19
C PHE A 394 -7.58 -9.19 -9.39
N GLY A 395 -8.89 -9.36 -9.58
CA GLY A 395 -9.63 -8.68 -10.65
C GLY A 395 -9.56 -7.16 -10.54
N ILE A 396 -9.68 -6.62 -9.32
CA ILE A 396 -9.50 -5.18 -9.05
C ILE A 396 -8.01 -4.78 -9.16
N PHE A 397 -7.08 -5.67 -8.80
CA PHE A 397 -5.65 -5.44 -8.96
C PHE A 397 -5.21 -5.27 -10.43
N LEU A 398 -5.94 -5.87 -11.39
CA LEU A 398 -5.70 -5.65 -12.82
C LEU A 398 -6.10 -4.23 -13.28
N SER A 399 -7.02 -3.54 -12.58
CA SER A 399 -7.36 -2.13 -12.83
C SER A 399 -6.58 -1.13 -11.95
N GLY A 400 -5.50 -1.58 -11.29
CA GLY A 400 -4.66 -0.76 -10.42
C GLY A 400 -5.16 -0.64 -8.98
N GLY A 401 -6.29 -1.25 -8.60
CA GLY A 401 -6.77 -1.19 -7.22
C GLY A 401 -6.16 -2.28 -6.35
N TRP A 402 -5.36 -1.92 -5.35
CA TRP A 402 -4.84 -2.90 -4.40
C TRP A 402 -5.75 -3.02 -3.17
N LEU A 403 -6.54 -4.10 -3.13
CA LEU A 403 -7.30 -4.50 -1.96
C LEU A 403 -6.54 -5.58 -1.17
N PRO A 404 -6.52 -5.51 0.18
CA PRO A 404 -6.07 -6.59 1.03
C PRO A 404 -6.79 -7.91 0.72
N ALA A 405 -6.04 -9.01 0.73
CA ALA A 405 -6.54 -10.35 0.42
C ALA A 405 -6.37 -11.32 1.60
N VAL A 406 -5.35 -11.12 2.45
CA VAL A 406 -5.07 -12.02 3.59
C VAL A 406 -6.04 -11.77 4.74
N ALA A 407 -6.23 -10.52 5.15
CA ALA A 407 -7.18 -10.15 6.21
C ALA A 407 -8.63 -10.64 5.96
N PRO A 408 -9.28 -10.40 4.81
CA PRO A 408 -10.62 -10.95 4.55
C PRO A 408 -10.63 -12.49 4.48
N SER A 409 -9.58 -13.12 3.95
CA SER A 409 -9.45 -14.59 3.91
C SER A 409 -9.35 -15.19 5.32
N LEU A 410 -8.60 -14.55 6.23
CA LEU A 410 -8.56 -14.93 7.63
C LEU A 410 -9.91 -14.72 8.32
N ALA A 411 -10.61 -13.61 8.04
CA ALA A 411 -11.94 -13.37 8.58
C ALA A 411 -12.95 -14.47 8.19
N LEU A 412 -12.95 -14.87 6.91
CA LEU A 412 -13.77 -15.97 6.39
C LEU A 412 -13.52 -17.28 7.17
N ILE A 413 -12.25 -17.66 7.33
CA ILE A 413 -11.86 -18.95 7.92
C ILE A 413 -12.03 -18.95 9.45
N VAL A 414 -11.61 -17.88 10.13
CA VAL A 414 -11.62 -17.79 11.60
C VAL A 414 -13.07 -17.71 12.12
N THR A 415 -13.91 -16.81 11.59
CA THR A 415 -15.32 -16.69 12.01
C THR A 415 -16.08 -18.00 11.78
N GLY A 416 -15.84 -18.63 10.62
CA GLY A 416 -16.38 -19.94 10.31
C GLY A 416 -15.97 -21.02 11.31
N SER A 417 -14.69 -21.08 11.64
CA SER A 417 -14.11 -22.04 12.59
C SER A 417 -14.59 -21.82 14.03
N SER A 418 -14.75 -20.56 14.45
CA SER A 418 -15.30 -20.18 15.76
C SER A 418 -16.74 -20.67 15.92
N ILE A 419 -17.60 -20.50 14.90
CA ILE A 419 -19.00 -20.98 14.95
C ILE A 419 -19.06 -22.51 15.00
N VAL A 420 -18.29 -23.22 14.16
CA VAL A 420 -18.24 -24.70 14.21
C VAL A 420 -17.74 -25.19 15.57
N SER A 421 -16.75 -24.52 16.16
CA SER A 421 -16.22 -24.88 17.48
C SER A 421 -17.23 -24.65 18.58
N ALA A 422 -17.95 -23.52 18.57
CA ALA A 422 -19.00 -23.22 19.54
C ALA A 422 -20.19 -24.20 19.44
N ASP A 423 -20.63 -24.53 18.22
CA ASP A 423 -21.70 -25.52 17.98
C ASP A 423 -21.30 -26.92 18.48
N ARG A 424 -20.08 -27.38 18.16
CA ARG A 424 -19.55 -28.65 18.67
C ARG A 424 -19.38 -28.66 20.18
N PHE A 425 -18.89 -27.57 20.78
CA PHE A 425 -18.76 -27.46 22.23
C PHE A 425 -20.13 -27.56 22.92
N ASN A 426 -21.13 -26.81 22.45
CA ASN A 426 -22.51 -26.86 22.97
C ASN A 426 -23.17 -28.24 22.82
N LYS A 427 -22.86 -28.97 21.74
CA LYS A 427 -23.33 -30.35 21.52
C LYS A 427 -22.58 -31.39 22.33
N SER A 428 -21.34 -31.12 22.76
CA SER A 428 -20.54 -32.05 23.56
C SER A 428 -21.10 -32.19 24.98
N ALA A 429 -20.99 -33.40 25.56
CA ALA A 429 -21.40 -33.66 26.94
C ALA A 429 -20.64 -32.77 27.95
N TYR A 430 -19.39 -32.43 27.66
CA TYR A 430 -18.56 -31.53 28.46
C TYR A 430 -19.09 -30.09 28.46
N GLY A 431 -19.46 -29.55 27.28
CA GLY A 431 -20.04 -28.22 27.17
C GLY A 431 -21.43 -28.12 27.83
N GLN A 432 -22.25 -29.17 27.74
CA GLN A 432 -23.51 -29.24 28.48
C GLN A 432 -23.29 -29.26 30.01
N ALA A 433 -22.30 -30.02 30.50
CA ALA A 433 -21.95 -30.06 31.92
C ALA A 433 -21.43 -28.71 32.43
N ILE A 434 -20.61 -28.00 31.65
CA ILE A 434 -20.17 -26.64 31.98
C ILE A 434 -21.34 -25.65 31.95
N SER A 435 -22.18 -25.67 30.90
CA SER A 435 -23.35 -24.79 30.81
C SER A 435 -24.28 -24.97 32.02
N LYS A 436 -24.52 -26.22 32.44
CA LYS A 436 -25.31 -26.55 33.63
C LYS A 436 -24.66 -26.00 34.91
N LYS A 437 -23.35 -26.19 35.11
CA LYS A 437 -22.61 -25.62 36.25
C LYS A 437 -22.62 -24.09 36.26
N VAL A 438 -22.42 -23.43 35.11
CA VAL A 438 -22.44 -21.96 34.99
C VAL A 438 -23.82 -21.41 35.33
N LYS A 439 -24.91 -22.00 34.79
CA LYS A 439 -26.28 -21.61 35.15
C LYS A 439 -26.54 -21.78 36.66
N GLN A 440 -26.07 -22.87 37.24
CA GLN A 440 -26.20 -23.17 38.68
C GLN A 440 -25.39 -22.20 39.57
N VAL A 441 -24.20 -21.77 39.15
CA VAL A 441 -23.34 -20.83 39.89
C VAL A 441 -23.86 -19.40 39.79
N PHE A 442 -24.28 -18.96 38.60
CA PHE A 442 -24.72 -17.57 38.38
C PHE A 442 -26.22 -17.34 38.64
N LYS A 443 -26.99 -18.38 39.01
CA LYS A 443 -28.46 -18.33 39.20
C LYS A 443 -29.20 -17.65 38.04
N ILE A 444 -28.72 -17.81 36.81
CA ILE A 444 -29.41 -17.31 35.61
C ILE A 444 -30.48 -18.34 35.22
N GLU A 445 -31.50 -18.41 36.08
CA GLU A 445 -32.71 -19.16 35.87
C GLU A 445 -33.69 -18.22 35.17
N ILE A 446 -33.64 -18.18 33.83
CA ILE A 446 -34.77 -17.68 33.05
C ILE A 446 -35.86 -18.75 33.20
N ASN A 447 -36.60 -18.66 34.29
CA ASN A 447 -37.67 -19.57 34.59
C ASN A 447 -38.86 -19.22 33.67
N GLU A 448 -39.04 -20.00 32.61
CA GLU A 448 -40.13 -19.78 31.64
C GLU A 448 -41.50 -19.84 32.34
N GLN A 449 -41.64 -20.60 33.43
CA GLN A 449 -42.84 -20.60 34.25
C GLN A 449 -43.07 -19.28 34.99
N GLN A 450 -42.04 -18.63 35.57
CA GLN A 450 -42.25 -17.32 36.22
C GLN A 450 -42.76 -16.25 35.27
N LYS A 451 -42.44 -16.37 33.97
CA LYS A 451 -42.91 -15.42 32.97
C LYS A 451 -44.38 -15.62 32.61
N ASP A 452 -44.85 -16.87 32.62
CA ASP A 452 -46.26 -17.19 32.43
C ASP A 452 -47.06 -16.94 33.73
N ASP A 453 -46.49 -17.22 34.91
CA ASP A 453 -47.06 -16.93 36.23
C ASP A 453 -47.20 -15.41 36.47
N GLU A 454 -46.19 -14.58 36.19
CA GLU A 454 -46.31 -13.11 36.27
C GLU A 454 -47.36 -12.57 35.27
N VAL A 455 -47.42 -13.15 34.07
CA VAL A 455 -48.41 -12.73 33.06
C VAL A 455 -49.83 -13.16 33.45
N GLU A 456 -50.01 -14.33 34.06
CA GLU A 456 -51.30 -14.81 34.56
C GLU A 456 -51.74 -14.08 35.85
N GLU A 457 -50.81 -13.75 36.76
CA GLU A 457 -51.09 -12.91 37.95
C GLU A 457 -51.46 -11.47 37.56
N VAL A 458 -50.81 -10.88 36.55
CA VAL A 458 -51.18 -9.56 36.01
C VAL A 458 -52.52 -9.60 35.24
N LEU A 459 -52.86 -10.73 34.61
CA LEU A 459 -54.12 -10.88 33.85
C LEU A 459 -55.33 -11.27 34.71
N ASN A 460 -55.15 -11.95 35.85
CA ASN A 460 -56.26 -12.58 36.56
C ASN A 460 -56.53 -11.99 37.96
N LYS A 461 -57.81 -11.65 38.19
CA LYS A 461 -58.41 -11.08 39.42
C LYS A 461 -58.05 -9.62 39.75
N ALA A 462 -56.84 -9.28 40.19
CA ALA A 462 -56.58 -8.00 40.89
C ALA A 462 -56.97 -6.72 40.11
N SER A 463 -56.65 -6.65 38.81
CA SER A 463 -56.92 -5.48 37.97
C SER A 463 -58.38 -5.40 37.48
N ILE A 464 -58.97 -6.56 37.15
CA ILE A 464 -60.36 -6.65 36.65
C ILE A 464 -61.37 -6.33 37.76
N GLU A 465 -61.07 -6.71 39.00
CA GLU A 465 -61.93 -6.44 40.15
C GLU A 465 -61.91 -4.96 40.54
N LYS A 466 -60.75 -4.29 40.50
CA LYS A 466 -60.66 -2.82 40.59
C LYS A 466 -61.48 -2.11 39.50
N LEU A 467 -61.36 -2.53 38.24
CA LEU A 467 -62.11 -1.92 37.12
C LEU A 467 -63.63 -2.16 37.21
N LYS A 468 -64.07 -3.29 37.76
CA LYS A 468 -65.49 -3.52 38.07
C LYS A 468 -65.99 -2.59 39.18
N LYS A 469 -65.18 -2.37 40.23
CA LYS A 469 -65.54 -1.48 41.35
C LYS A 469 -65.70 -0.03 40.90
N VAL A 470 -64.72 0.49 40.15
CA VAL A 470 -64.77 1.85 39.57
C VAL A 470 -65.96 2.01 38.60
N ARG A 471 -66.33 0.96 37.85
CA ARG A 471 -67.49 0.98 36.95
C ARG A 471 -68.84 1.06 37.70
N GLU A 472 -68.97 0.41 38.85
CA GLU A 472 -70.20 0.52 39.66
C GLU A 472 -70.24 1.83 40.47
N GLU A 473 -69.11 2.36 40.93
CA GLU A 473 -69.00 3.71 41.51
C GLU A 473 -69.41 4.80 40.50
N PHE A 474 -69.03 4.67 39.23
CA PHE A 474 -69.50 5.58 38.16
C PHE A 474 -70.99 5.45 37.84
N LYS A 475 -71.62 4.29 38.09
CA LYS A 475 -73.07 4.10 37.88
C LYS A 475 -73.90 4.68 39.02
N THR A 476 -73.42 4.61 40.27
CA THR A 476 -74.13 5.20 41.42
C THR A 476 -74.03 6.72 41.41
N SER A 477 -72.91 7.29 40.97
CA SER A 477 -72.68 8.74 40.89
C SER A 477 -73.48 9.49 39.78
N HIS A 478 -74.36 8.82 39.04
CA HIS A 478 -75.16 9.43 37.95
C HIS A 478 -76.67 9.36 38.20
N LYS A 479 -77.10 9.23 39.46
CA LYS A 479 -78.51 9.10 39.84
C LYS A 479 -79.10 10.25 40.67
N GLU A 480 -78.34 11.30 40.94
CA GLU A 480 -78.83 12.52 41.59
C GLU A 480 -78.56 13.75 40.72
N ALA A 481 -79.60 14.15 39.99
CA ALA A 481 -79.71 15.47 39.39
C ALA A 481 -81.15 15.97 39.60
N PRO A 482 -81.38 17.07 40.32
CA PRO A 482 -82.60 17.86 40.20
C PRO A 482 -82.54 18.74 38.94
N ALA A 483 -83.70 19.11 38.40
CA ALA A 483 -83.85 19.75 37.09
C ALA A 483 -84.08 21.27 37.18
N THR A 484 -84.39 21.89 36.01
CA THR A 484 -84.83 23.30 35.76
C THR A 484 -83.72 24.37 35.82
N GLU A 485 -83.67 25.40 34.97
CA GLU A 485 -84.42 25.77 33.74
C GLU A 485 -83.53 26.71 32.83
N PRO A 486 -83.97 27.27 31.67
CA PRO A 486 -83.06 27.55 30.56
C PRO A 486 -82.63 29.03 30.34
N TYR A 487 -81.60 29.16 29.49
CA TYR A 487 -81.32 30.28 28.57
C TYR A 487 -80.72 31.59 29.13
N GLN A 488 -79.50 31.95 28.71
CA GLN A 488 -79.17 33.19 27.97
C GLN A 488 -77.66 33.30 27.64
N ILE A 489 -77.35 33.83 26.47
CA ILE A 489 -76.04 34.34 26.01
C ILE A 489 -76.35 35.79 25.58
N PRO A 490 -75.67 36.83 26.12
CA PRO A 490 -74.48 37.35 25.42
C PRO A 490 -73.38 38.01 26.28
N GLU A 491 -72.20 38.12 25.64
CA GLU A 491 -71.16 39.16 25.71
C GLU A 491 -70.77 39.84 27.05
N LEU A 492 -69.45 39.94 27.27
CA LEU A 492 -68.79 41.26 27.32
C LEU A 492 -67.27 41.18 27.12
N ASN A 493 -66.74 42.13 26.37
CA ASN A 493 -65.31 42.45 26.24
C ASN A 493 -64.96 43.58 27.24
N VAL A 494 -63.70 44.08 27.21
CA VAL A 494 -63.07 45.07 28.12
C VAL A 494 -62.53 44.42 29.42
N GLY A 495 -61.27 44.59 29.82
CA GLY A 495 -60.11 45.19 29.14
C GLY A 495 -59.10 45.81 30.10
N SER A 496 -57.81 45.42 30.00
CA SER A 496 -56.61 46.12 30.52
C SER A 496 -56.48 46.27 32.06
N PRO A 497 -55.26 46.25 32.67
CA PRO A 497 -54.14 47.11 32.25
C PRO A 497 -52.69 46.56 32.31
N GLU A 498 -51.87 47.19 31.46
CA GLU A 498 -50.39 47.37 31.54
C GLU A 498 -49.99 48.29 32.74
N PRO A 499 -48.72 48.74 32.93
CA PRO A 499 -47.46 48.58 32.16
C PRO A 499 -46.28 47.99 33.01
N SER A 500 -45.05 47.76 32.54
CA SER A 500 -44.10 48.81 32.14
C SER A 500 -42.72 48.31 31.63
N LYS A 501 -42.42 48.61 30.33
CA LYS A 501 -41.19 49.26 29.79
C LYS A 501 -39.83 48.51 29.89
N ALA A 502 -38.81 48.65 29.03
CA ALA A 502 -38.53 49.45 27.80
C ALA A 502 -37.13 49.00 27.23
N GLN A 503 -36.63 49.29 26.01
CA GLN A 503 -37.15 49.97 24.80
C GLN A 503 -36.25 49.70 23.55
N THR A 504 -36.85 49.70 22.34
CA THR A 504 -36.48 50.36 21.05
C THR A 504 -35.01 50.74 20.70
N SER A 505 -34.53 50.77 19.44
CA SER A 505 -35.18 50.73 18.11
C SER A 505 -34.19 50.34 16.96
N PRO A 506 -34.64 50.18 15.68
CA PRO A 506 -33.87 49.61 14.56
C PRO A 506 -33.72 50.55 13.32
N GLU A 507 -33.50 49.94 12.14
CA GLU A 507 -33.53 50.43 10.73
C GLU A 507 -32.23 50.89 10.06
N ASP A 508 -31.83 50.20 8.97
CA ASP A 508 -31.94 50.79 7.62
C ASP A 508 -31.94 49.74 6.45
N LEU A 509 -32.65 50.09 5.36
CA LEU A 509 -32.50 49.66 3.94
C LEU A 509 -32.48 48.16 3.48
N SER A 510 -33.65 47.72 2.97
CA SER A 510 -33.94 47.23 1.59
C SER A 510 -33.23 46.02 0.91
N PRO A 511 -33.84 45.39 -0.11
CA PRO A 511 -33.50 44.02 -0.56
C PRO A 511 -32.88 43.90 -1.97
N GLU A 512 -32.25 42.77 -2.28
CA GLU A 512 -32.08 42.33 -3.68
C GLU A 512 -32.24 40.80 -3.87
N LEU A 513 -32.65 40.40 -5.08
CA LEU A 513 -33.29 39.13 -5.39
C LEU A 513 -32.49 38.29 -6.41
N ALA A 514 -32.45 36.97 -6.19
CA ALA A 514 -32.47 35.88 -7.20
C ALA A 514 -31.60 35.94 -8.49
N LYS A 515 -30.72 34.93 -8.64
CA LYS A 515 -30.62 33.94 -9.77
C LYS A 515 -29.43 33.00 -9.49
N THR A 516 -29.49 31.66 -9.56
CA THR A 516 -29.82 30.71 -10.66
C THR A 516 -28.75 30.66 -11.76
N GLN A 517 -28.23 29.44 -12.05
CA GLN A 517 -27.37 29.06 -13.19
C GLN A 517 -25.93 29.66 -13.18
N SER A 518 -24.88 29.05 -13.75
CA SER A 518 -24.74 27.80 -14.55
C SER A 518 -23.33 27.20 -14.47
N LEU A 519 -23.19 25.91 -14.80
CA LEU A 519 -21.93 25.33 -15.30
C LEU A 519 -21.52 25.99 -16.63
N PRO A 520 -20.22 26.04 -16.95
CA PRO A 520 -19.72 26.01 -18.32
C PRO A 520 -19.04 24.67 -18.61
N GLU A 521 -19.64 23.89 -19.50
CA GLU A 521 -18.85 23.01 -20.36
C GLU A 521 -18.22 23.88 -21.45
N ASP A 522 -16.89 23.85 -21.61
CA ASP A 522 -16.27 24.08 -22.93
C ASP A 522 -14.83 23.56 -22.96
N PHE A 523 -14.61 22.44 -23.67
CA PHE A 523 -13.28 21.98 -24.08
C PHE A 523 -13.42 21.23 -25.42
N SER A 524 -13.60 21.99 -26.49
CA SER A 524 -13.35 21.49 -27.85
C SER A 524 -11.84 21.45 -28.15
N PRO A 525 -11.35 20.51 -28.99
CA PRO A 525 -9.93 20.27 -29.17
C PRO A 525 -9.26 21.36 -30.01
N ALA A 526 -8.18 21.95 -29.49
CA ALA A 526 -7.36 22.91 -30.23
C ALA A 526 -6.53 22.20 -31.32
N THR A 527 -6.62 22.73 -32.53
CA THR A 527 -5.98 22.23 -33.75
C THR A 527 -4.45 22.29 -33.68
N VAL A 528 -3.79 21.32 -34.34
CA VAL A 528 -2.34 21.31 -34.53
C VAL A 528 -1.88 22.56 -35.28
N GLY A 529 -0.99 23.35 -34.66
CA GLY A 529 -0.28 24.47 -35.27
C GLY A 529 1.23 24.29 -35.13
N SER A 530 1.96 24.31 -36.24
CA SER A 530 3.42 24.18 -36.26
C SER A 530 4.14 25.49 -35.91
N SER A 531 5.05 25.47 -34.94
CA SER A 531 6.02 26.58 -34.74
C SER A 531 7.33 26.13 -34.08
N ASP A 532 8.42 26.41 -34.78
CA ASP A 532 9.85 26.44 -34.40
C ASP A 532 10.39 25.67 -33.17
N SER A 533 11.22 24.68 -33.48
CA SER A 533 12.10 23.99 -32.53
C SER A 533 13.40 24.75 -32.26
N SER A 534 13.38 25.82 -31.44
CA SER A 534 14.59 26.28 -30.72
C SER A 534 14.32 27.32 -29.62
N LYS A 535 13.94 26.86 -28.41
CA LYS A 535 14.21 27.55 -27.13
C LYS A 535 13.73 26.67 -25.97
N THR A 536 14.67 25.96 -25.34
CA THR A 536 14.41 25.23 -24.10
C THR A 536 14.22 26.26 -22.98
N GLN A 537 12.98 26.42 -22.48
CA GLN A 537 12.76 27.22 -21.27
C GLN A 537 13.25 26.45 -20.04
N SER A 538 14.01 27.14 -19.19
CA SER A 538 14.41 26.66 -17.86
C SER A 538 13.18 26.45 -16.97
N MET A 539 13.33 25.65 -15.91
CA MET A 539 12.28 25.49 -14.91
C MET A 539 11.95 26.87 -14.29
N PRO A 540 10.66 27.24 -14.10
CA PRO A 540 10.31 28.54 -13.51
C PRO A 540 10.82 28.65 -12.07
N GLU A 541 11.50 29.73 -11.68
CA GLU A 541 12.13 29.84 -10.35
C GLU A 541 11.13 29.72 -9.17
N ASP A 542 9.86 30.11 -9.39
CA ASP A 542 8.74 29.97 -8.44
C ASP A 542 8.46 28.50 -8.03
N TYR A 543 8.88 27.54 -8.86
CA TYR A 543 8.77 26.09 -8.64
C TYR A 543 9.50 25.60 -7.38
N LEU A 544 10.76 26.02 -7.22
CA LEU A 544 11.61 25.55 -6.11
C LEU A 544 11.19 26.23 -4.79
N ALA A 545 10.81 27.51 -4.82
CA ALA A 545 10.40 28.25 -3.64
C ALA A 545 9.20 27.58 -2.92
N GLN A 546 8.16 27.21 -3.67
CA GLN A 546 6.94 26.61 -3.11
C GLN A 546 7.20 25.20 -2.56
N LEU A 547 8.05 24.41 -3.23
CA LEU A 547 8.53 23.11 -2.75
C LEU A 547 9.39 23.24 -1.49
N HIS A 548 10.37 24.15 -1.47
CA HIS A 548 11.28 24.35 -0.35
C HIS A 548 10.56 24.88 0.90
N GLN A 549 9.49 25.66 0.72
CA GLN A 549 8.70 26.17 1.84
C GLN A 549 7.90 25.05 2.54
N LYS A 550 7.24 24.16 1.79
CA LYS A 550 6.42 23.05 2.35
C LYS A 550 7.21 21.78 2.67
N ALA A 551 8.36 21.53 2.04
CA ALA A 551 9.25 20.43 2.41
C ALA A 551 9.82 20.54 3.85
N LYS A 552 9.61 21.68 4.53
CA LYS A 552 9.89 21.87 5.97
C LYS A 552 8.91 21.13 6.90
N GLU A 553 7.78 20.63 6.38
CA GLU A 553 6.74 19.95 7.17
C GLU A 553 7.00 18.44 7.35
N TYR A 554 7.96 17.85 6.62
CA TYR A 554 8.28 16.43 6.70
C TYR A 554 9.02 16.08 8.01
N LYS A 555 8.38 15.24 8.85
CA LYS A 555 9.01 14.73 10.09
C LYS A 555 10.17 13.78 9.79
N HIS A 556 11.31 14.02 10.42
CA HIS A 556 12.46 13.11 10.39
C HIS A 556 12.15 11.76 11.08
N ARG A 557 12.43 10.66 10.37
CA ARG A 557 12.62 9.29 10.88
C ARG A 557 13.81 8.65 10.15
N SER A 558 14.47 7.68 10.78
CA SER A 558 15.85 7.22 10.48
C SER A 558 16.01 6.36 9.21
N PRO A 559 17.25 5.92 8.85
CA PRO A 559 18.00 6.27 7.64
C PRO A 559 17.53 5.57 6.35
N LEU A 560 18.03 6.03 5.19
CA LEU A 560 17.80 5.40 3.89
C LEU A 560 18.56 4.07 3.77
N VAL A 561 18.03 3.09 3.02
CA VAL A 561 18.70 1.81 2.76
C VAL A 561 19.09 1.74 1.28
N ARG A 562 20.40 1.75 1.01
CA ARG A 562 20.98 1.57 -0.34
C ARG A 562 21.00 0.10 -0.77
N SER A 563 21.40 -0.14 -2.02
CA SER A 563 21.57 -1.48 -2.60
C SER A 563 22.41 -2.41 -1.70
N ASN A 564 21.98 -3.67 -1.60
CA ASN A 564 22.41 -4.59 -0.53
C ASN A 564 23.94 -4.76 -0.42
N HIS A 565 24.54 -4.18 0.63
CA HIS A 565 25.63 -4.85 1.33
C HIS A 565 25.03 -5.78 2.38
N PRO A 566 25.23 -7.11 2.29
CA PRO A 566 24.84 -8.01 3.36
C PRO A 566 25.81 -7.81 4.54
N GLN A 567 25.45 -6.90 5.45
CA GLN A 567 26.05 -6.90 6.78
C GLN A 567 25.63 -8.19 7.48
N THR A 568 26.58 -9.12 7.59
CA THR A 568 26.48 -10.22 8.54
C THR A 568 26.74 -9.65 9.93
N ASP A 569 25.69 -9.41 10.70
CA ASP A 569 25.80 -8.99 12.09
C ASP A 569 26.58 -10.03 12.92
N VAL A 570 27.87 -9.78 13.12
CA VAL A 570 28.68 -10.41 14.15
C VAL A 570 28.81 -9.39 15.28
N PRO A 571 28.31 -9.67 16.50
CA PRO A 571 28.34 -8.70 17.58
C PRO A 571 29.79 -8.46 18.04
N THR A 572 30.34 -7.29 17.71
CA THR A 572 31.63 -6.83 18.19
C THR A 572 31.52 -6.34 19.63
N ASN A 573 32.18 -7.07 20.53
CA ASN A 573 32.29 -6.66 21.93
C ASN A 573 33.40 -5.60 22.06
N THR A 574 33.10 -4.46 22.67
CA THR A 574 34.03 -3.33 22.78
C THR A 574 35.13 -3.58 23.82
N ASN A 575 36.40 -3.34 23.49
CA ASN A 575 37.38 -2.64 24.33
C ASN A 575 38.77 -2.52 23.66
N GLY A 576 39.38 -1.33 23.72
CA GLY A 576 40.84 -1.14 23.65
C GLY A 576 41.44 -0.75 22.29
N SER A 577 42.08 0.44 22.28
CA SER A 577 43.08 0.87 21.29
C SER A 577 44.42 1.14 22.02
N PRO A 578 45.55 1.33 21.34
CA PRO A 578 46.09 0.53 20.23
C PRO A 578 47.58 0.17 20.46
N SER A 579 48.10 -0.90 19.85
CA SER A 579 49.55 -1.10 19.73
C SER A 579 49.96 -1.94 18.52
N SER A 580 51.04 -1.53 17.87
CA SER A 580 51.75 -2.24 16.79
C SER A 580 52.17 -3.66 17.16
N GLY A 581 52.04 -4.61 16.22
CA GLY A 581 52.61 -5.96 16.31
C GLY A 581 52.23 -6.81 15.10
N GLU A 582 53.21 -7.55 14.56
CA GLU A 582 53.00 -8.46 13.41
C GLU A 582 52.07 -9.62 13.78
N THR A 583 51.16 -9.99 12.88
CA THR A 583 50.12 -10.99 13.17
C THR A 583 50.60 -12.40 12.81
N GLN A 584 50.86 -13.21 13.83
CA GLN A 584 51.10 -14.65 13.71
C GLN A 584 49.77 -15.41 13.89
N PRO A 585 49.53 -16.57 13.24
CA PRO A 585 48.23 -17.26 13.33
C PRO A 585 47.97 -17.86 14.71
N ASP A 586 46.73 -17.74 15.20
CA ASP A 586 46.29 -18.23 16.51
C ASP A 586 46.05 -19.76 16.50
N GLU A 587 47.05 -20.53 16.92
CA GLU A 587 47.01 -22.00 16.96
C GLU A 587 45.85 -22.57 17.79
N ASP A 588 45.40 -21.87 18.83
CA ASP A 588 44.35 -22.38 19.72
C ASP A 588 42.96 -22.27 19.08
N LEU A 589 42.76 -21.31 18.16
CA LEU A 589 41.56 -21.26 17.32
C LEU A 589 41.52 -22.44 16.34
N GLU A 590 42.63 -22.82 15.72
CA GLU A 590 42.69 -24.01 14.85
C GLU A 590 42.44 -25.30 15.64
N ARG A 591 43.07 -25.48 16.81
CA ARG A 591 42.82 -26.65 17.68
C ARG A 591 41.35 -26.74 18.10
N SER A 592 40.72 -25.62 18.45
CA SER A 592 39.30 -25.52 18.79
C SER A 592 38.39 -25.96 17.63
N LEU A 593 38.70 -25.53 16.41
CA LEU A 593 37.96 -25.89 15.20
C LEU A 593 38.14 -27.38 14.82
N GLN A 594 39.36 -27.91 14.92
CA GLN A 594 39.64 -29.33 14.68
C GLN A 594 38.91 -30.23 15.69
N ALA A 595 38.93 -29.89 16.98
CA ALA A 595 38.20 -30.63 18.02
C ALA A 595 36.67 -30.62 17.81
N LYS A 596 36.10 -29.50 17.34
CA LYS A 596 34.68 -29.44 16.95
C LYS A 596 34.38 -30.31 15.72
N ALA A 597 35.24 -30.28 14.70
CA ALA A 597 35.09 -31.09 13.50
C ALA A 597 35.13 -32.60 13.80
N GLN A 598 36.01 -33.02 14.73
CA GLN A 598 36.11 -34.41 15.16
C GLN A 598 34.83 -34.88 15.90
N LYS A 599 34.31 -34.11 16.86
CA LYS A 599 33.03 -34.41 17.53
C LYS A 599 31.84 -34.51 16.56
N ILE A 600 31.85 -33.75 15.46
CA ILE A 600 30.82 -33.83 14.42
C ILE A 600 30.95 -35.12 13.58
N ARG A 601 32.18 -35.56 13.28
CA ARG A 601 32.42 -36.87 12.63
C ARG A 601 31.96 -38.03 13.50
N GLU A 602 32.35 -38.04 14.78
CA GLU A 602 31.97 -39.09 15.74
C GLU A 602 30.43 -39.21 15.88
N ARG A 603 29.71 -38.08 15.99
CA ARG A 603 28.23 -38.08 16.00
C ARG A 603 27.62 -38.62 14.70
N ARG A 604 28.21 -38.31 13.54
CA ARG A 604 27.75 -38.86 12.25
C ARG A 604 28.01 -40.36 12.12
N GLU A 605 29.09 -40.88 12.68
CA GLU A 605 29.35 -42.32 12.69
C GLU A 605 28.46 -43.06 13.70
N ALA A 606 28.19 -42.49 14.87
CA ALA A 606 27.22 -43.02 15.83
C ALA A 606 25.83 -43.16 15.19
N ALA A 607 25.32 -42.10 14.56
CA ALA A 607 24.02 -42.13 13.87
C ALA A 607 23.98 -43.17 12.72
N LYS A 608 25.09 -43.36 11.98
CA LYS A 608 25.19 -44.42 10.96
C LYS A 608 25.22 -45.83 11.55
N ARG A 609 25.76 -46.02 12.76
CA ARG A 609 25.75 -47.32 13.46
C ARG A 609 24.35 -47.65 14.01
N GLU A 610 23.61 -46.65 14.49
CA GLU A 610 22.20 -46.83 14.87
C GLU A 610 21.32 -47.15 13.66
N ALA A 611 21.47 -46.42 12.55
CA ALA A 611 20.70 -46.66 11.32
C ALA A 611 20.93 -48.06 10.70
N ARG A 612 22.12 -48.65 10.89
CA ARG A 612 22.38 -50.06 10.49
C ARG A 612 21.69 -51.05 11.42
N LYS A 613 21.69 -50.82 12.74
CA LYS A 613 20.98 -51.69 13.70
C LYS A 613 19.47 -51.74 13.48
N SER A 614 18.86 -50.73 12.86
CA SER A 614 17.44 -50.74 12.49
C SER A 614 17.11 -51.46 11.17
N GLN A 615 18.10 -51.98 10.44
CA GLN A 615 17.88 -52.72 9.18
C GLN A 615 18.07 -54.24 9.30
N ASP A 616 18.68 -54.73 10.40
CA ASP A 616 18.91 -56.17 10.66
C ASP A 616 17.84 -56.75 11.63
N LEU A 617 16.55 -56.51 11.36
CA LEU A 617 15.45 -57.23 12.00
C LEU A 617 14.91 -58.28 11.01
N PRO A 618 14.86 -59.58 11.38
CA PRO A 618 14.40 -60.62 10.47
C PRO A 618 12.89 -60.50 10.22
N GLU A 619 12.49 -60.65 8.96
CA GLU A 619 11.09 -60.93 8.62
C GLU A 619 10.68 -62.26 9.26
N THR A 620 9.60 -62.24 10.04
CA THR A 620 8.95 -63.45 10.55
C THR A 620 7.62 -63.63 9.84
N GLU A 621 7.45 -64.79 9.21
CA GLU A 621 6.22 -65.23 8.56
C GLU A 621 5.10 -65.49 9.59
N ASP A 622 3.94 -64.84 9.41
CA ASP A 622 2.58 -65.41 9.42
C ASP A 622 1.51 -64.30 9.19
#